data_AF-A0A4Z0PNG9-F1
#
_entry.id   AF-A0A4Z0PNG9-F1
#
_cell.length_a   1.000
_cell.length_b   1.000
_cell.length_c   1.000
_cell.angle_alpha   90.00
_cell.angle_beta   90.00
_cell.angle_gamma   90.00
#
_symmetry.space_group_name_H-M   'P 1'
#
loop_
_entity.id
_entity.type
_entity.pdbx_description
1 polymer ?
#
loop_
_entity_poly.entity_id
_entity_poly.type
_entity_poly.pdbx_seq_one_letter_code
_entity_poly.pdbx_strand_id
1 'polypeptide(L)'
;MPKSLSSALGLALLLCGACTSPDSKQPAQEPAATTPAAAAAPVSELQAQLADPQVGDVYVVRFQPRDAPQEHYFFYHLYRVGPDSAYLHPARKEASTADADLSQPDFQASDKTIIYTRAELAELQQQQPGDVLKTQLVGVRRKK
;
A
#
# COMPACT_ATOMS: atom_id res chain seq x y z
N MET A 1 55.39 11.25 4.79
CA MET A 1 56.42 10.47 4.06
C MET A 1 56.04 9.00 4.12
N PRO A 2 56.30 8.16 3.11
CA PRO A 2 55.90 8.28 1.71
C PRO A 2 55.28 6.99 1.12
N LYS A 3 54.55 7.16 0.00
CA LYS A 3 54.58 6.38 -1.27
C LYS A 3 54.42 4.85 -1.27
N SER A 4 53.45 4.37 -2.07
CA SER A 4 53.64 3.79 -3.42
C SER A 4 52.26 3.43 -4.02
N LEU A 5 51.85 3.88 -5.21
CA LEU A 5 52.32 3.53 -6.58
C LEU A 5 52.11 2.03 -6.85
N SER A 6 51.58 1.53 -7.95
CA SER A 6 51.17 2.05 -9.25
C SER A 6 50.56 0.88 -10.03
N SER A 7 50.04 1.18 -11.22
CA SER A 7 49.96 0.31 -12.40
C SER A 7 48.74 -0.59 -12.53
N ALA A 8 48.16 -0.79 -13.71
CA ALA A 8 48.33 -0.21 -15.05
C ALA A 8 47.34 -0.96 -15.97
N LEU A 9 46.98 -0.33 -17.10
CA LEU A 9 46.65 -0.96 -18.40
C LEU A 9 45.44 -1.94 -18.43
N GLY A 10 44.51 -1.86 -19.38
CA GLY A 10 44.76 -1.60 -20.78
C GLY A 10 43.49 -1.44 -21.60
N LEU A 11 43.74 -0.81 -22.75
CA LEU A 11 42.87 -0.34 -23.80
C LEU A 11 42.90 -1.36 -24.96
N ALA A 12 41.76 -1.69 -25.56
CA ALA A 12 41.57 -1.98 -27.01
C ALA A 12 40.17 -2.58 -27.22
N LEU A 13 39.21 -1.90 -27.87
CA LEU A 13 39.03 -1.66 -29.31
C LEU A 13 38.70 -2.90 -30.15
N LEU A 14 37.58 -2.77 -30.87
CA LEU A 14 37.38 -3.16 -32.28
C LEU A 14 37.15 -4.66 -32.59
N LEU A 15 35.94 -5.04 -33.05
CA LEU A 15 35.59 -5.06 -34.48
C LEU A 15 34.23 -5.70 -34.79
N CYS A 16 33.68 -5.19 -35.89
CA CYS A 16 32.48 -5.57 -36.62
C CYS A 16 32.38 -7.05 -37.01
N GLY A 17 31.14 -7.50 -37.23
CA GLY A 17 30.86 -8.70 -38.01
C GLY A 17 29.37 -8.80 -38.35
N ALA A 18 28.97 -8.17 -39.46
CA ALA A 18 27.72 -8.50 -40.14
C ALA A 18 27.89 -9.82 -40.94
N CYS A 19 26.84 -10.63 -41.03
CA CYS A 19 26.28 -11.21 -42.27
C CYS A 19 25.41 -12.46 -42.04
N THR A 20 24.20 -12.39 -42.62
CA THR A 20 23.56 -13.42 -43.45
C THR A 20 22.89 -14.63 -42.78
N SER A 21 21.56 -14.69 -42.96
CA SER A 21 20.67 -15.85 -42.75
C SER A 21 21.01 -17.04 -43.66
N PRO A 22 20.62 -18.26 -43.25
CA PRO A 22 19.71 -19.00 -44.12
C PRO A 22 18.58 -19.73 -43.39
N ASP A 23 17.53 -19.92 -44.19
CA ASP A 23 16.35 -20.77 -44.08
C ASP A 23 16.44 -21.99 -43.15
N SER A 24 15.47 -22.14 -42.25
CA SER A 24 14.99 -23.45 -41.76
C SER A 24 13.62 -23.32 -41.11
N LYS A 25 12.61 -23.72 -41.89
CA LYS A 25 11.58 -24.70 -41.48
C LYS A 25 10.72 -24.33 -40.24
N GLN A 26 9.59 -23.69 -40.53
CA GLN A 26 8.45 -23.54 -39.64
C GLN A 26 7.93 -24.92 -39.14
N PRO A 27 7.88 -25.16 -37.83
CA PRO A 27 6.96 -26.13 -37.24
C PRO A 27 5.65 -25.43 -36.88
N ALA A 28 4.57 -26.09 -37.28
CA ALA A 28 3.18 -25.93 -36.91
C ALA A 28 2.84 -24.96 -35.76
N GLN A 29 1.94 -24.02 -36.07
CA GLN A 29 1.14 -23.31 -35.08
C GLN A 29 0.36 -24.33 -34.23
N GLU A 30 0.80 -24.48 -32.99
CA GLU A 30 -0.03 -25.02 -31.92
C GLU A 30 -1.17 -24.01 -31.66
N PRO A 31 -2.42 -24.45 -31.48
CA PRO A 31 -3.55 -23.55 -31.29
C PRO A 31 -3.27 -22.63 -30.11
N ALA A 32 -3.37 -21.33 -30.33
CA ALA A 32 -3.36 -20.34 -29.27
C ALA A 32 -4.47 -20.71 -28.28
N ALA A 33 -4.09 -21.32 -27.17
CA ALA A 33 -4.92 -21.40 -25.99
C ALA A 33 -5.20 -19.95 -25.60
N THR A 34 -6.42 -19.49 -25.87
CA THR A 34 -7.00 -18.33 -25.22
C THR A 34 -6.87 -18.55 -23.73
N THR A 35 -5.82 -18.00 -23.12
CA THR A 35 -5.77 -17.78 -21.67
C THR A 35 -7.04 -17.00 -21.34
N PRO A 36 -7.98 -17.57 -20.57
CA PRO A 36 -9.10 -16.79 -20.10
C PRO A 36 -8.50 -15.65 -19.29
N ALA A 37 -8.77 -14.40 -19.71
CA ALA A 37 -8.52 -13.25 -18.88
C ALA A 37 -9.22 -13.54 -17.55
N ALA A 38 -8.42 -13.79 -16.50
CA ALA A 38 -8.94 -14.06 -15.18
C ALA A 38 -9.82 -12.88 -14.81
N ALA A 39 -11.14 -13.12 -14.71
CA ALA A 39 -12.07 -12.13 -14.23
C ALA A 39 -11.53 -11.63 -12.88
N ALA A 40 -11.29 -10.33 -12.77
CA ALA A 40 -10.81 -9.74 -11.53
C ALA A 40 -11.76 -10.14 -10.40
N ALA A 41 -11.19 -10.68 -9.31
CA ALA A 41 -11.97 -11.01 -8.12
C ALA A 41 -12.75 -9.76 -7.66
N PRO A 42 -13.94 -9.92 -7.06
CA PRO A 42 -14.71 -8.79 -6.59
C PRO A 42 -13.89 -7.97 -5.60
N VAL A 43 -13.76 -6.67 -5.88
CA VAL A 43 -13.09 -5.69 -5.00
C VAL A 43 -13.89 -5.61 -3.70
N SER A 44 -13.21 -5.67 -2.55
CA SER A 44 -13.89 -5.54 -1.26
C SER A 44 -14.48 -4.13 -1.09
N GLU A 45 -15.54 -4.00 -0.27
CA GLU A 45 -16.13 -2.68 0.04
C GLU A 45 -15.08 -1.71 0.60
N LEU A 46 -14.19 -2.20 1.47
CA LEU A 46 -13.09 -1.42 2.02
C LEU A 46 -12.13 -0.92 0.92
N GLN A 47 -11.72 -1.78 -0.01
CA GLN A 47 -10.86 -1.37 -1.13
C GLN A 47 -11.55 -0.32 -2.01
N ALA A 48 -12.86 -0.47 -2.25
CA ALA A 48 -13.63 0.52 -3.02
C ALA A 48 -13.71 1.87 -2.30
N GLN A 49 -13.92 1.88 -0.98
CA GLN A 49 -13.94 3.09 -0.16
C GLN A 49 -12.57 3.79 -0.12
N LEU A 50 -11.47 3.02 -0.13
CA LEU A 50 -10.12 3.58 -0.16
C LEU A 50 -9.70 4.12 -1.52
N ALA A 51 -10.23 3.55 -2.61
CA ALA A 51 -10.00 4.07 -3.96
C ALA A 51 -10.69 5.44 -4.16
N ASP A 52 -11.85 5.64 -3.54
CA ASP A 52 -12.61 6.90 -3.56
C ASP A 52 -12.85 7.43 -2.13
N PRO A 53 -11.83 8.02 -1.49
CA PRO A 53 -11.94 8.55 -0.13
C PRO A 53 -12.75 9.85 -0.13
N GLN A 54 -13.66 9.97 0.84
CA GLN A 54 -14.59 11.11 0.93
C GLN A 54 -14.37 11.89 2.23
N VAL A 55 -14.35 13.22 2.14
CA VAL A 55 -14.28 14.07 3.34
C VAL A 55 -15.46 13.74 4.26
N GLY A 56 -15.16 13.44 5.53
CA GLY A 56 -16.13 12.95 6.52
C GLY A 56 -16.09 11.44 6.75
N ASP A 57 -15.34 10.67 5.96
CA ASP A 57 -15.06 9.27 6.25
C ASP A 57 -14.30 9.13 7.58
N VAL A 58 -14.61 8.07 8.34
CA VAL A 58 -13.85 7.68 9.52
C VAL A 58 -13.20 6.32 9.32
N TYR A 59 -11.87 6.32 9.34
CA TYR A 59 -11.05 5.14 9.15
C TYR A 59 -10.91 4.44 10.50
N VAL A 60 -11.17 3.13 10.52
CA VAL A 60 -11.14 2.31 11.73
C VAL A 60 -9.90 1.41 11.68
N VAL A 61 -8.94 1.71 12.54
CA VAL A 61 -7.66 0.99 12.60
C VAL A 61 -7.63 0.16 13.86
N ARG A 62 -7.40 -1.15 13.70
CA ARG A 62 -7.18 -2.10 14.78
C ARG A 62 -5.70 -2.16 15.13
N PHE A 63 -5.41 -2.24 16.41
CA PHE A 63 -4.10 -2.51 17.00
C PHE A 63 -4.21 -3.67 18.00
N GLN A 64 -3.20 -4.53 18.04
CA GLN A 64 -3.06 -5.59 19.03
C GLN A 64 -1.62 -5.54 19.58
N PRO A 65 -1.40 -5.01 20.80
CA PRO A 65 -0.09 -4.97 21.42
C PRO A 65 0.52 -6.37 21.58
N ARG A 66 1.85 -6.48 21.53
CA ARG A 66 2.54 -7.76 21.68
C ARG A 66 2.21 -8.49 23.00
N ASP A 67 2.12 -7.72 24.08
CA ASP A 67 2.00 -8.25 25.44
C ASP A 67 0.53 -8.33 25.92
N ALA A 68 -0.43 -7.95 25.06
CA ALA A 68 -1.85 -7.96 25.38
C ALA A 68 -2.65 -8.61 24.23
N PRO A 69 -3.43 -9.68 24.49
CA PRO A 69 -4.24 -10.30 23.45
C PRO A 69 -5.41 -9.43 23.00
N GLN A 70 -5.79 -8.41 23.78
CA GLN A 70 -6.91 -7.53 23.47
C GLN A 70 -6.64 -6.65 22.26
N GLU A 71 -7.67 -6.48 21.44
CA GLU A 71 -7.65 -5.55 20.31
C GLU A 71 -8.14 -4.17 20.76
N HIS A 72 -7.49 -3.14 20.23
CA HIS A 72 -7.82 -1.74 20.44
C HIS A 72 -8.10 -1.10 19.09
N TYR A 73 -9.01 -0.12 19.07
CA TYR A 73 -9.49 0.51 17.85
C TYR A 73 -9.28 2.01 17.93
N PHE A 74 -8.61 2.55 16.93
CA PHE A 74 -8.43 3.99 16.76
C PHE A 74 -9.22 4.47 15.55
N PHE A 75 -9.77 5.67 15.67
CA PHE A 75 -10.61 6.28 14.65
C PHE A 75 -9.90 7.49 14.07
N TYR A 76 -9.86 7.60 12.75
CA TYR A 76 -9.20 8.69 12.04
C TYR A 76 -10.17 9.36 11.08
N HIS A 77 -10.47 10.64 11.33
CA HIS A 77 -11.42 11.44 10.57
C HIS A 77 -10.73 12.06 9.37
N LEU A 78 -11.19 11.72 8.16
CA LEU A 78 -10.72 12.31 6.92
C LEU A 78 -11.31 13.70 6.74
N TYR A 79 -10.48 14.73 6.85
CA TYR A 79 -10.93 16.13 6.77
C TYR A 79 -10.51 16.82 5.46
N ARG A 80 -9.55 16.25 4.73
CA ARG A 80 -9.13 16.74 3.42
C ARG A 80 -8.61 15.60 2.56
N VAL A 81 -8.94 15.65 1.27
CA VAL A 81 -8.40 14.77 0.22
C VAL A 81 -7.58 15.61 -0.73
N GLY A 82 -6.34 15.20 -0.98
CA GLY A 82 -5.47 15.70 -2.04
C GLY A 82 -5.48 14.76 -3.27
N PRO A 83 -4.71 15.09 -4.32
CA PRO A 83 -4.62 14.23 -5.51
C PRO A 83 -4.18 12.80 -5.17
N ASP A 84 -3.15 12.66 -4.33
CA ASP A 84 -2.58 11.37 -3.90
C ASP A 84 -2.51 11.22 -2.38
N SER A 85 -3.14 12.12 -1.62
CA SER A 85 -3.02 12.14 -0.17
C SER A 85 -4.36 12.23 0.55
N ALA A 86 -4.41 11.64 1.73
CA ALA A 86 -5.51 11.72 2.68
C ALA A 86 -4.99 12.36 3.97
N TYR A 87 -5.67 13.42 4.41
CA TYR A 87 -5.33 14.13 5.64
C TYR A 87 -6.33 13.74 6.71
N LEU A 88 -5.81 13.16 7.78
CA LEU A 88 -6.58 12.55 8.85
C LEU A 88 -6.35 13.30 10.16
N HIS A 89 -7.42 13.43 10.93
CA HIS A 89 -7.34 13.79 12.35
C HIS A 89 -7.66 12.55 13.19
N PRO A 90 -6.77 12.09 14.09
CA PRO A 90 -7.11 11.02 15.00
C PRO A 90 -8.17 11.49 15.99
N ALA A 91 -9.03 10.58 16.40
CA ALA A 91 -9.86 10.73 17.58
C ALA A 91 -8.99 10.85 18.84
N ARG A 92 -9.57 11.42 19.90
CA ARG A 92 -8.85 11.68 21.16
C ARG A 92 -8.67 10.42 22.01
N LYS A 93 -9.42 9.35 21.71
CA LYS A 93 -9.47 8.12 22.49
C LYS A 93 -9.53 6.89 21.60
N GLU A 94 -8.96 5.80 22.10
CA GLU A 94 -9.15 4.45 21.57
C GLU A 94 -10.46 3.81 22.09
N ALA A 95 -10.95 2.80 21.38
CA ALA A 95 -12.08 1.97 21.80
C ALA A 95 -11.71 0.50 21.84
N SER A 96 -12.53 -0.29 22.53
CA SER A 96 -12.42 -1.75 22.56
C SER A 96 -13.15 -2.44 21.39
N THR A 97 -13.93 -1.70 20.58
CA THR A 97 -14.67 -2.25 19.44
C THR A 97 -14.61 -1.33 18.23
N ALA A 98 -14.71 -1.91 17.02
CA ALA A 98 -14.70 -1.20 15.74
C ALA A 98 -15.95 -0.32 15.50
N ASP A 99 -17.06 -0.64 16.16
CA ASP A 99 -18.38 -0.05 15.98
C ASP A 99 -18.73 1.01 17.04
N ALA A 100 -17.75 1.43 17.87
CA ALA A 100 -17.94 2.41 18.94
C ALA A 100 -18.72 3.65 18.48
N ASP A 101 -19.57 4.19 19.37
CA ASP A 101 -20.40 5.35 19.06
C ASP A 101 -19.55 6.62 18.89
N LEU A 102 -19.41 7.08 17.65
CA LEU A 102 -18.61 8.25 17.30
C LEU A 102 -19.31 9.59 17.60
N SER A 103 -20.56 9.57 18.07
CA SER A 103 -21.24 10.80 18.49
C SER A 103 -20.73 11.31 19.85
N GLN A 104 -20.03 10.46 20.61
CA GLN A 104 -19.46 10.83 21.90
C GLN A 104 -18.33 11.86 21.74
N PRO A 105 -18.19 12.83 22.66
CA PRO A 105 -17.14 13.85 22.60
C PRO A 105 -15.71 13.29 22.52
N ASP A 106 -15.46 12.14 23.16
CA ASP A 106 -14.16 11.45 23.18
C ASP A 106 -13.68 11.02 21.78
N PHE A 107 -14.61 10.82 20.84
CA PHE A 107 -14.29 10.40 19.47
C PHE A 107 -14.33 11.55 18.45
N GLN A 108 -14.51 12.79 18.91
CA GLN A 108 -14.34 13.95 18.05
C GLN A 108 -12.89 14.04 17.55
N ALA A 109 -12.72 14.53 16.33
CA ALA A 109 -11.41 14.78 15.74
C ALA A 109 -10.56 15.70 16.64
N SER A 110 -9.30 15.32 16.83
CA SER A 110 -8.28 16.23 17.38
C SER A 110 -7.82 17.24 16.32
N ASP A 111 -6.97 18.17 16.72
CA ASP A 111 -6.28 19.14 15.85
C ASP A 111 -4.97 18.58 15.26
N LYS A 112 -4.58 17.36 15.65
CA LYS A 112 -3.39 16.69 15.11
C LYS A 112 -3.65 16.19 13.71
N THR A 113 -2.82 16.61 12.75
CA THR A 113 -2.86 16.09 11.39
C THR A 113 -1.89 14.92 11.20
N ILE A 114 -2.39 13.85 10.55
CA ILE A 114 -1.61 12.76 10.00
C ILE A 114 -1.91 12.71 8.50
N ILE A 115 -0.89 12.44 7.69
CA ILE A 115 -0.99 12.42 6.23
C ILE A 115 -0.57 11.04 5.76
N TYR A 116 -1.40 10.42 4.93
CA TYR A 116 -1.04 9.21 4.19
C TYR A 116 -1.21 9.45 2.69
N THR A 117 -0.42 8.75 1.90
CA THR A 117 -0.66 8.57 0.48
C THR A 117 -1.79 7.55 0.25
N ARG A 118 -2.37 7.53 -0.95
CA ARG A 118 -3.35 6.50 -1.33
C ARG A 118 -2.75 5.09 -1.28
N ALA A 119 -1.50 4.95 -1.67
CA ALA A 119 -0.77 3.68 -1.61
C ALA A 119 -0.59 3.21 -0.16
N GLU A 120 -0.14 4.08 0.74
CA GLU A 120 0.01 3.75 2.17
C GLU A 120 -1.32 3.35 2.80
N LEU A 121 -2.42 4.05 2.49
CA LEU A 121 -3.75 3.65 2.98
C LEU A 121 -4.15 2.24 2.51
N ALA A 122 -3.81 1.89 1.26
CA ALA A 122 -4.08 0.56 0.73
C ALA A 122 -3.25 -0.52 1.44
N GLU A 123 -1.98 -0.23 1.76
CA GLU A 123 -1.08 -1.12 2.50
C GLU A 123 -1.55 -1.39 3.93
N LEU A 124 -2.17 -0.40 4.59
CA LEU A 124 -2.71 -0.56 5.95
C LEU A 124 -3.80 -1.64 6.03
N GLN A 125 -4.42 -2.05 4.92
CA GLN A 125 -5.36 -3.17 4.92
C GLN A 125 -4.71 -4.52 5.25
N GLN A 126 -3.38 -4.60 5.14
CA GLN A 126 -2.61 -5.80 5.43
C GLN A 126 -1.76 -5.58 6.67
N GLN A 127 -1.67 -6.61 7.52
CA GLN A 127 -0.72 -6.59 8.63
C GLN A 127 0.70 -6.61 8.06
N GLN A 128 1.51 -5.62 8.45
CA GLN A 128 2.86 -5.50 7.94
C GLN A 128 3.80 -6.49 8.65
N PRO A 129 4.65 -7.22 7.92
CA PRO A 129 5.66 -8.07 8.53
C PRO A 129 6.56 -7.26 9.47
N GLY A 130 6.66 -7.71 10.72
CA GLY A 130 7.47 -7.02 11.74
C GLY A 130 6.76 -5.88 12.47
N ASP A 131 5.51 -5.55 12.13
CA ASP A 131 4.71 -4.65 12.96
C ASP A 131 4.33 -5.33 14.28
N VAL A 132 4.97 -4.88 15.34
CA VAL A 132 4.80 -5.38 16.71
C VAL A 132 3.38 -5.14 17.24
N LEU A 133 2.70 -4.10 16.73
CA LEU A 133 1.34 -3.75 17.13
C LEU A 133 0.26 -4.35 16.22
N LYS A 134 0.67 -5.14 15.20
CA LYS A 134 -0.23 -5.80 14.24
C LYS A 134 -1.31 -4.87 13.70
N THR A 135 -0.92 -3.64 13.40
CA THR A 135 -1.78 -2.56 12.93
C THR A 135 -2.46 -2.97 11.64
N GLN A 136 -3.76 -2.73 11.57
CA GLN A 136 -4.52 -2.99 10.36
C GLN A 136 -5.72 -2.06 10.25
N LEU A 137 -5.89 -1.43 9.09
CA LEU A 137 -7.12 -0.78 8.71
C LEU A 137 -8.17 -1.85 8.41
N VAL A 138 -9.24 -1.86 9.20
CA VAL A 138 -10.27 -2.91 9.16
C VAL A 138 -11.61 -2.41 8.63
N GLY A 139 -11.78 -1.10 8.45
CA GLY A 139 -13.01 -0.53 7.90
C GLY A 139 -12.94 0.97 7.66
N VAL A 140 -13.89 1.45 6.86
CA VAL A 140 -14.20 2.88 6.72
C VAL A 140 -15.69 3.07 7.03
N ARG A 141 -15.98 4.03 7.91
CA ARG A 141 -17.34 4.43 8.27
C ARG A 141 -17.68 5.69 7.52
N ARG A 142 -18.54 5.53 6.51
CA ARG A 142 -19.08 6.62 5.70
C ARG A 142 -20.52 6.92 6.14
N LYS A 143 -20.86 8.19 6.29
CA LYS A 143 -22.28 8.59 6.47
C LYS A 143 -23.01 8.31 5.15
N LYS A 144 -24.08 7.53 5.21
CA LYS A 144 -24.97 7.28 4.07
C LYS A 144 -25.90 8.45 3.83
#